data_AF-A0A7V5FW41-F1
#
_entry.id   AF-A0A7V5FW41-F1
#
_cell.length_a   1.000
_cell.length_b   1.000
_cell.length_c   1.000
_cell.angle_alpha   90.00
_cell.angle_beta   90.00
_cell.angle_gamma   90.00
#
_symmetry.space_group_name_H-M   'P 1'
#
loop_
_entity.id
_entity.type
_entity.pdbx_description
1 polymer ?
#
loop_
_entity_poly.entity_id
_entity_poly.type
_entity_poly.pdbx_seq_one_letter_code
_entity_poly.pdbx_strand_id
1 'polypeptide(L)'
;MDELIAELKKRVDFKKTLVIGDVVLIAADDPQMLAFAVVTDISRDSSRKDEWWHVKMQMLSVPLQAMTWTLRMEQMCGLEMFTMGGKNRFMAPVRISYGDVVEKPPGKDGSQGKRNKKDLPGLRIVK
;
A
#
# COMPACT_ATOMS: atom_id res chain seq x y z
N MET A 1 -0.42 -0.29 -21.20
CA MET A 1 -0.56 -0.85 -19.84
C MET A 1 0.76 -0.93 -19.06
N ASP A 2 1.79 -1.63 -19.55
CA ASP A 2 2.98 -1.95 -18.74
C ASP A 2 3.77 -0.74 -18.23
N GLU A 3 4.00 0.26 -19.08
CA GLU A 3 4.68 1.50 -18.68
C GLU A 3 3.93 2.25 -17.58
N LEU A 4 2.60 2.31 -17.68
CA LEU A 4 1.74 2.91 -16.66
C LEU A 4 1.85 2.16 -15.33
N ILE A 5 1.84 0.82 -15.35
CA ILE A 5 2.02 0.01 -14.13
C ILE A 5 3.41 0.23 -13.53
N ALA A 6 4.45 0.31 -14.35
CA ALA A 6 5.81 0.58 -13.88
C ALA A 6 5.92 1.94 -13.18
N GLU A 7 5.27 2.98 -13.72
CA GLU A 7 5.18 4.29 -13.07
C GLU A 7 4.36 4.24 -11.77
N LEU A 8 3.23 3.53 -11.75
CA LEU A 8 2.41 3.37 -10.55
C LEU A 8 3.18 2.68 -9.43
N LYS A 9 3.93 1.62 -9.74
CA LYS A 9 4.76 0.87 -8.76
C LYS A 9 5.88 1.70 -8.13
N LYS A 10 6.28 2.81 -8.76
CA LYS A 10 7.26 3.75 -8.18
C LYS A 10 6.63 4.75 -7.20
N ARG A 11 5.32 4.99 -7.32
CA ARG A 11 4.63 6.10 -6.62
C ARG A 11 3.61 5.62 -5.57
N VAL A 12 3.12 4.39 -5.71
CA VAL A 12 2.09 3.80 -4.86
C VAL A 12 2.70 2.66 -4.08
N ASP A 13 2.49 2.65 -2.76
CA ASP A 13 2.87 1.54 -1.89
C ASP A 13 1.84 0.41 -2.04
N PHE A 14 2.19 -0.58 -2.86
CA PHE A 14 1.36 -1.76 -3.06
C PHE A 14 1.62 -2.81 -1.99
N LYS A 15 0.53 -3.40 -1.48
CA LYS A 15 0.58 -4.52 -0.55
C LYS A 15 0.71 -5.83 -1.33
N LYS A 16 1.30 -6.85 -0.70
CA LYS A 16 1.46 -8.20 -1.30
C LYS A 16 0.25 -9.12 -1.10
N THR A 17 -0.63 -8.78 -0.17
CA THR A 17 -1.80 -9.59 0.21
C THR A 17 -3.04 -8.72 0.20
N LEU A 18 -4.18 -9.35 -0.09
CA LEU A 18 -5.48 -8.71 -0.17
C LEU A 18 -6.40 -9.27 0.93
N VAL A 19 -7.05 -8.40 1.71
CA VAL A 19 -8.08 -8.77 2.67
C VAL A 19 -9.34 -7.91 2.51
N ILE A 20 -10.46 -8.35 3.08
CA ILE A 20 -11.70 -7.57 3.11
C ILE A 20 -11.45 -6.23 3.82
N GLY A 21 -11.93 -5.13 3.23
CA GLY A 21 -11.72 -3.76 3.71
C GLY A 21 -10.49 -3.07 3.12
N ASP A 22 -9.57 -3.80 2.47
CA ASP A 22 -8.44 -3.17 1.76
C ASP A 22 -8.95 -2.35 0.58
N VAL A 23 -8.22 -1.26 0.28
CA VAL A 23 -8.40 -0.50 -0.96
C VAL A 23 -7.49 -1.07 -2.03
N VAL A 24 -8.02 -1.20 -3.24
CA VAL A 24 -7.28 -1.62 -4.44
C VAL A 24 -7.25 -0.49 -5.46
N LEU A 25 -6.14 -0.38 -6.18
CA LEU A 25 -6.04 0.44 -7.38
C LEU A 25 -6.24 -0.46 -8.61
N ILE A 26 -7.15 -0.04 -9.47
CA ILE A 26 -7.55 -0.72 -10.69
C ILE A 26 -7.12 0.16 -11.87
N ALA A 27 -6.42 -0.45 -12.82
CA ALA A 27 -6.09 0.17 -14.10
C ALA A 27 -6.60 -0.71 -15.25
N ALA A 28 -7.29 -0.10 -16.21
CA ALA A 28 -7.85 -0.77 -17.39
C ALA A 28 -7.66 0.08 -18.64
N ASP A 29 -7.44 -0.56 -19.80
CA ASP A 29 -7.18 0.13 -21.07
C ASP A 29 -8.47 0.50 -21.85
N ASP A 30 -9.62 -0.13 -21.57
CA ASP A 30 -10.88 0.12 -22.32
C ASP A 30 -12.17 -0.17 -21.49
N PRO A 31 -12.94 0.86 -21.10
CA PRO A 31 -12.54 2.27 -21.19
C PRO A 31 -11.27 2.51 -20.36
N GLN A 32 -10.43 3.45 -20.79
CA GLN A 32 -9.24 3.83 -20.04
C GLN A 32 -9.67 4.33 -18.66
N MET A 33 -9.34 3.57 -17.62
CA MET A 33 -9.84 3.81 -16.27
C MET A 33 -8.72 3.57 -15.27
N LEU A 34 -8.55 4.54 -14.38
CA LEU A 34 -7.73 4.41 -13.18
C LEU A 34 -8.64 4.75 -12.00
N ALA A 35 -8.91 3.78 -11.14
CA ALA A 35 -9.90 3.94 -10.08
C ALA A 35 -9.48 3.20 -8.80
N PHE A 36 -10.00 3.67 -7.68
CA PHE A 36 -9.90 2.98 -6.40
C PHE A 36 -11.21 2.26 -6.08
N ALA A 37 -11.10 1.10 -5.46
CA ALA A 37 -12.24 0.37 -4.93
C ALA A 37 -11.91 -0.22 -3.56
N VAL A 38 -12.93 -0.39 -2.72
CA VAL A 38 -12.83 -1.12 -1.44
C VAL A 38 -13.29 -2.55 -1.66
N VAL A 39 -12.52 -3.53 -1.18
CA VAL A 39 -12.94 -4.93 -1.18
C VAL A 39 -13.98 -5.19 -0.12
N THR A 40 -15.12 -5.76 -0.51
CA THR A 40 -16.24 -6.04 0.39
C THR A 40 -16.40 -7.53 0.69
N ASP A 41 -15.94 -8.42 -0.19
CA ASP A 41 -16.08 -9.87 -0.03
C ASP A 41 -15.03 -10.61 -0.88
N ILE A 42 -14.53 -11.73 -0.37
CA ILE A 42 -13.59 -12.62 -1.07
C ILE A 42 -14.06 -14.06 -0.84
N SER A 43 -14.45 -14.76 -1.89
CA SER A 43 -14.94 -16.15 -1.81
C SER A 43 -14.31 -17.03 -2.88
N ARG A 44 -14.02 -18.30 -2.54
CA ARG A 44 -13.43 -19.26 -3.48
C ARG A 44 -14.48 -19.72 -4.50
N ASP A 45 -14.14 -19.70 -5.78
CA ASP A 45 -14.97 -20.28 -6.84
C ASP A 45 -14.81 -21.82 -6.84
N SER A 46 -15.74 -22.51 -6.19
CA SER A 46 -15.75 -23.97 -6.05
C SER A 46 -16.06 -24.72 -7.35
N SER A 47 -16.48 -24.02 -8.42
CA SER A 47 -16.75 -24.64 -9.72
C SER A 47 -15.48 -24.95 -10.52
N ARG A 48 -14.34 -24.36 -10.12
CA ARG A 48 -13.06 -24.48 -10.84
C ARG A 48 -12.02 -25.25 -10.03
N LYS A 49 -11.29 -26.13 -10.72
CA LYS A 49 -10.19 -26.92 -10.12
C LYS A 49 -9.04 -26.03 -9.65
N ASP A 50 -8.68 -25.02 -10.43
CA ASP A 50 -7.62 -24.06 -10.09
C ASP A 50 -8.11 -23.01 -9.08
N GLU A 51 -7.19 -22.34 -8.40
CA GLU A 51 -7.44 -21.33 -7.35
C GLU A 51 -8.01 -19.99 -7.84
N TRP A 52 -9.27 -20.01 -8.27
CA TRP A 52 -10.06 -18.85 -8.65
C TRP A 52 -10.91 -18.31 -7.50
N TRP A 53 -11.01 -16.99 -7.40
CA TRP A 53 -11.68 -16.28 -6.32
C TRP A 53 -12.66 -15.26 -6.89
N HIS A 54 -13.88 -15.22 -6.34
CA HIS A 54 -14.81 -14.12 -6.54
C HIS A 54 -14.47 -13.00 -5.55
N VAL A 55 -14.07 -11.86 -6.08
CA VAL A 55 -13.76 -10.66 -5.31
C VAL A 55 -14.85 -9.63 -5.59
N LYS A 56 -15.61 -9.27 -4.54
CA LYS A 56 -16.61 -8.20 -4.62
C LYS A 56 -16.02 -6.90 -4.11
N MET A 57 -16.32 -5.83 -4.81
CA MET A 57 -15.73 -4.52 -4.55
C MET A 57 -16.77 -3.42 -4.75
N GLN A 58 -16.58 -2.31 -4.05
CA GLN A 58 -17.28 -1.05 -4.28
C GLN A 58 -16.31 -0.01 -4.82
N MET A 59 -16.61 0.51 -6.00
CA MET A 59 -15.83 1.58 -6.64
C MET A 59 -16.00 2.88 -5.85
N LEU A 60 -14.90 3.56 -5.53
CA LEU A 60 -14.88 4.85 -4.85
C LEU A 60 -15.10 5.99 -5.86
N SER A 61 -16.27 5.99 -6.50
CA SER A 61 -16.72 6.97 -7.50
C SER A 61 -18.10 7.51 -7.13
N VAL A 62 -18.55 8.59 -7.78
CA VAL A 62 -19.95 9.04 -7.70
C VAL A 62 -20.64 8.73 -9.04
N PRO A 63 -21.66 7.87 -9.08
CA PRO A 63 -22.16 7.03 -7.98
C PRO A 63 -21.21 5.88 -7.62
N LEU A 64 -21.36 5.33 -6.42
CA LEU A 64 -20.65 4.12 -6.01
C LEU A 64 -21.16 2.94 -6.85
N GLN A 65 -20.26 2.20 -7.49
CA GLN A 65 -20.61 1.05 -8.32
C GLN A 65 -20.18 -0.24 -7.63
N ALA A 66 -21.09 -1.20 -7.48
CA ALA A 66 -20.76 -2.54 -7.00
C ALA A 66 -20.34 -3.44 -8.18
N MET A 67 -19.23 -4.16 -8.02
CA MET A 67 -18.71 -5.07 -9.05
C MET A 67 -18.18 -6.37 -8.43
N THR A 68 -18.22 -7.45 -9.18
CA THR A 68 -17.68 -8.77 -8.77
C THR A 68 -16.83 -9.32 -9.90
N TRP A 69 -15.55 -9.54 -9.64
CA TRP A 69 -14.61 -10.12 -10.61
C TRP A 69 -14.14 -11.49 -10.14
N THR A 70 -13.89 -12.40 -11.09
CA THR A 70 -13.33 -13.73 -10.83
C THR A 70 -11.87 -13.72 -11.22
N LEU A 71 -10.96 -13.82 -10.25
CA LEU A 71 -9.51 -13.63 -10.44
C LEU A 71 -8.72 -14.74 -9.76
N ARG A 72 -7.50 -14.98 -10.22
CA ARG A 72 -6.51 -15.82 -9.52
C ARG A 72 -5.78 -15.04 -8.44
N MET A 73 -5.08 -15.74 -7.55
CA MET A 73 -4.33 -15.14 -6.45
C MET A 73 -3.28 -14.13 -6.94
N GLU A 74 -2.55 -14.47 -7.99
CA GLU A 74 -1.51 -13.64 -8.57
C GLU A 74 -2.09 -12.36 -9.18
N GLN A 75 -3.27 -12.46 -9.79
CA GLN A 75 -3.98 -11.33 -10.38
C GLN A 75 -4.53 -10.38 -9.31
N MET A 76 -5.10 -10.92 -8.22
CA MET A 76 -5.66 -10.09 -7.15
C MET A 76 -4.60 -9.36 -6.32
N CYS A 77 -3.38 -9.92 -6.26
CA CYS A 77 -2.24 -9.31 -5.56
C CYS A 77 -1.35 -8.44 -6.46
N GLY A 78 -1.73 -8.19 -7.72
CA GLY A 78 -0.97 -7.36 -8.65
C GLY A 78 0.37 -7.97 -9.11
N LEU A 79 0.51 -9.30 -9.02
CA LEU A 79 1.66 -10.05 -9.51
C LEU A 79 1.52 -10.40 -10.99
N GLU A 80 0.29 -10.57 -11.49
CA GLU A 80 -0.02 -10.90 -12.88
C GLU A 80 -1.05 -9.92 -13.45
N MET A 81 -0.90 -9.54 -14.73
CA MET A 81 -1.97 -8.88 -15.48
C MET A 81 -2.99 -9.92 -15.97
N PHE A 82 -4.17 -9.43 -16.35
CA PHE A 82 -5.21 -10.31 -16.85
C PHE A 82 -6.04 -9.64 -17.94
N THR A 83 -6.74 -10.46 -18.72
CA THR A 83 -7.66 -9.99 -19.74
C THR A 83 -9.10 -10.27 -19.34
N MET A 84 -9.96 -9.27 -19.47
CA MET A 84 -11.41 -9.43 -19.40
C MET A 84 -12.02 -8.78 -20.63
N GLY A 85 -12.81 -9.55 -21.40
CA GLY A 85 -13.38 -9.07 -22.66
C GLY A 85 -12.33 -8.76 -23.74
N GLY A 86 -11.19 -9.47 -23.74
CA GLY A 86 -10.09 -9.23 -24.69
C GLY A 86 -9.25 -7.98 -24.38
N LYS A 87 -9.43 -7.36 -23.22
CA LYS A 87 -8.75 -6.12 -22.83
C LYS A 87 -7.94 -6.31 -21.55
N ASN A 88 -6.74 -5.75 -21.54
CA ASN A 88 -5.80 -5.85 -20.43
C ASN A 88 -6.27 -5.04 -19.21
N ARG A 89 -6.08 -5.61 -18.04
CA ARG A 89 -6.42 -5.03 -16.74
C ARG A 89 -5.36 -5.37 -15.71
N PHE A 90 -5.24 -4.50 -14.73
CA PHE A 90 -4.37 -4.63 -13.57
C PHE A 90 -5.12 -4.23 -12.30
N MET A 91 -4.93 -4.99 -11.24
CA MET A 91 -5.47 -4.71 -9.92
C MET A 91 -4.41 -5.03 -8.87
N ALA A 92 -4.24 -4.14 -7.89
CA ALA A 92 -3.35 -4.40 -6.76
C ALA A 92 -3.87 -3.70 -5.48
N PRO A 93 -3.76 -4.36 -4.31
CA PRO A 93 -4.05 -3.69 -3.05
C PRO A 93 -3.04 -2.59 -2.77
N VAL A 94 -3.53 -1.45 -2.28
CA VAL A 94 -2.72 -0.30 -1.90
C VAL A 94 -2.72 -0.16 -0.39
N ARG A 95 -1.60 0.30 0.18
CA ARG A 95 -1.58 0.81 1.55
C ARG A 95 -2.08 2.24 1.56
N ILE A 96 -3.06 2.50 2.42
CA ILE A 96 -3.43 3.85 2.82
C ILE A 96 -2.60 4.18 4.05
N SER A 97 -1.49 4.89 3.83
CA SER A 97 -0.70 5.45 4.91
C SER A 97 -1.39 6.73 5.39
N TYR A 98 -1.91 6.72 6.60
CA TYR A 98 -2.12 7.97 7.32
C TYR A 98 -0.72 8.46 7.64
N GLY A 99 -0.29 9.54 6.99
CA GLY A 99 1.07 10.05 7.16
C GLY A 99 1.40 10.08 8.64
N ASP A 100 2.55 9.49 9.00
CA ASP A 100 3.10 9.66 10.33
C ASP A 100 3.12 11.17 10.57
N VAL A 101 2.24 11.64 11.45
CA VAL A 101 2.37 12.99 11.98
C VAL A 101 3.68 12.90 12.75
N VAL A 102 4.77 13.29 12.11
CA VAL A 102 6.05 13.43 12.79
C VAL A 102 5.81 14.52 13.81
N GLU A 103 5.43 14.15 15.03
CA GLU A 103 5.53 15.03 16.19
C GLU A 103 6.99 15.37 16.30
N LYS A 104 7.36 16.52 15.73
CA LYS A 104 8.67 17.12 15.91
C LYS A 104 8.84 17.24 17.43
N PRO A 105 9.80 16.54 18.05
CA PRO A 105 9.98 16.66 19.50
C PRO A 105 10.24 18.13 19.82
N PRO A 106 9.63 18.68 20.88
CA PRO A 106 9.81 20.08 21.23
C PRO A 106 11.31 20.34 21.43
N GLY A 107 11.84 21.22 20.59
CA GLY A 107 13.24 21.58 20.60
C GLY A 107 13.64 22.05 22.00
N LYS A 108 14.67 21.43 22.57
CA LYS A 108 15.43 22.04 23.66
C LYS A 108 16.21 23.20 23.06
N ASP A 109 15.63 24.38 23.19
CA ASP A 109 16.32 25.65 22.99
C ASP A 109 17.40 25.82 24.08
N GLY A 110 18.58 26.24 23.63
CA GLY A 110 19.62 26.93 24.40
C GLY A 110 20.28 26.23 25.59
N SER A 111 21.51 25.73 25.40
CA SER A 111 22.68 26.34 26.07
C SER A 111 24.01 25.84 25.51
N GLN A 112 24.77 26.81 25.00
CA GLN A 112 26.17 26.69 24.59
C GLN A 112 27.08 26.36 25.79
N GLY A 113 28.12 25.56 25.55
CA GLY A 113 29.20 25.31 26.50
C GLY A 113 30.43 24.68 25.85
N LYS A 114 31.18 25.48 25.09
CA LYS A 114 32.53 25.15 24.58
C LYS A 114 33.52 25.09 25.76
N ARG A 115 34.24 23.97 25.98
CA ARG A 115 35.72 23.82 25.97
C ARG A 115 36.31 22.78 26.93
N ASN A 116 37.22 22.01 26.33
CA ASN A 116 38.55 21.56 26.76
C ASN A 116 38.77 20.56 27.91
N LYS A 117 39.28 19.42 27.44
CA LYS A 117 40.15 18.43 28.08
C LYS A 117 41.46 19.07 28.56
N LYS A 118 41.60 19.34 29.85
CA LYS A 118 42.85 19.26 30.66
C LYS A 118 42.54 19.61 32.12
N ASP A 119 43.35 19.03 33.01
CA ASP A 119 43.41 19.22 34.47
C ASP A 119 42.63 18.21 35.32
N LEU A 120 43.24 17.03 35.50
CA LEU A 120 43.20 16.38 36.81
C LEU A 120 44.13 17.14 37.77
N PRO A 121 43.71 17.35 39.02
CA PRO A 121 44.58 17.21 40.16
C PRO A 121 44.09 16.07 41.05
N GLY A 122 45.04 15.23 41.47
CA GLY A 122 44.77 14.09 42.31
C GLY A 122 44.51 14.41 43.79
N LEU A 123 44.22 13.31 44.49
CA LEU A 123 44.45 13.05 45.92
C LEU A 123 43.60 13.81 46.96
N ARG A 124 42.78 13.09 47.74
CA ARG A 124 43.16 12.61 49.09
C ARG A 124 42.09 11.75 49.77
N ILE A 125 42.61 10.79 50.54
CA ILE A 125 42.02 9.79 51.43
C ILE A 125 41.39 10.43 52.68
N VAL A 126 40.28 9.90 53.20
CA VAL A 126 39.97 9.69 54.65
C VAL A 126 38.75 8.76 54.72
N LYS A 127 38.56 7.78 55.61
CA LYS A 127 39.25 7.28 56.81
C LYS A 127 38.91 5.79 56.95
#